data_AF-A7A6Z4-F1
#
_entry.id   AF-A7A6Z4-F1
#
_cell.length_a   1.000
_cell.length_b   1.000
_cell.length_c   1.000
_cell.angle_alpha   90.00
_cell.angle_beta   90.00
_cell.angle_gamma   90.00
#
_symmetry.space_group_name_H-M   'P 1'
#
loop_
_entity.id
_entity.type
_entity.pdbx_description
1 polymer ?
#
loop_
_entity_poly.entity_id
_entity_poly.type
_entity_poly.pdbx_seq_one_letter_code
_entity_poly.pdbx_strand_id
1 'polypeptide(L)'
;MAAKQPQDHKTPKNQPKTVEAMGVTLAVSPAIFDDLDMVEYLYDLQTAQSGNGAGAFAIVPFLKKLCGPQYTAMKDALRDPDTGRVSIDKVSEFIAQLLEQVAPNS
;
A
#
# COMPACT_ATOMS: atom_id res chain seq x y z
N MET A 1 15.76 26.38 -38.21
CA MET A 1 15.40 25.12 -37.53
C MET A 1 15.38 25.41 -36.03
N ALA A 2 14.23 25.35 -35.37
CA ALA A 2 14.15 25.60 -33.93
C ALA A 2 14.31 24.26 -33.19
N ALA A 3 15.33 24.15 -32.33
CA ALA A 3 15.53 22.98 -31.49
C ALA A 3 14.38 22.89 -30.47
N LYS A 4 13.68 21.75 -30.43
CA LYS A 4 12.65 21.49 -29.42
C LYS A 4 13.35 21.37 -28.05
N GLN A 5 12.98 22.25 -27.13
CA GLN A 5 13.40 22.23 -25.74
C GLN A 5 13.05 20.88 -25.11
N PRO A 6 13.96 20.22 -24.35
CA PRO A 6 13.63 18.97 -23.67
C PRO A 6 12.49 19.25 -22.69
N GLN A 7 11.34 18.59 -22.88
CA GLN A 7 10.29 18.61 -21.88
C GLN A 7 10.80 17.81 -20.69
N ASP A 8 11.03 18.51 -19.59
CA ASP A 8 11.29 17.93 -18.28
C ASP A 8 10.01 17.20 -17.87
N HIS A 9 9.88 15.93 -18.25
CA HIS A 9 8.78 15.05 -17.85
C HIS A 9 8.91 14.72 -16.36
N LYS A 10 8.78 15.71 -15.50
CA LYS A 10 8.57 15.48 -14.07
C LYS A 10 7.16 14.94 -13.91
N THR A 11 7.05 13.63 -13.74
CA THR A 11 5.81 13.00 -13.29
C THR A 11 5.32 13.78 -12.05
N PRO A 12 4.10 14.34 -12.07
CA PRO A 12 3.60 15.12 -10.94
C PRO A 12 3.59 14.22 -9.70
N LYS A 13 4.40 14.58 -8.69
CA LYS A 13 4.75 13.74 -7.54
C LYS A 13 3.57 13.18 -6.76
N ASN A 14 2.37 13.76 -6.89
CA ASN A 14 1.19 13.44 -6.08
C ASN A 14 -0.02 12.93 -6.90
N GLN A 15 0.14 12.53 -8.16
CA GLN A 15 -0.97 11.88 -8.84
C GLN A 15 -1.12 10.42 -8.34
N PRO A 16 -2.36 9.96 -8.05
CA PRO A 16 -2.62 8.57 -7.75
C PRO A 16 -2.08 7.66 -8.85
N LYS A 17 -1.31 6.65 -8.46
CA LYS A 17 -0.83 5.59 -9.34
C LYS A 17 -1.80 4.42 -9.25
N THR A 18 -2.23 3.92 -10.42
CA THR A 18 -2.92 2.65 -10.49
C THR A 18 -1.90 1.52 -10.42
N VAL A 19 -2.03 0.65 -9.43
CA VAL A 19 -1.17 -0.51 -9.22
C VAL A 19 -2.01 -1.78 -9.19
N GLU A 20 -1.47 -2.88 -9.68
CA GLU A 20 -2.12 -4.18 -9.63
C GLU A 20 -1.29 -5.11 -8.74
N ALA A 21 -1.87 -5.53 -7.62
CA ALA A 21 -1.22 -6.42 -6.67
C ALA A 21 -2.15 -7.60 -6.38
N MET A 22 -1.66 -8.81 -6.63
CA MET A 22 -2.40 -10.06 -6.39
C MET A 22 -3.83 -10.07 -6.99
N GLY A 23 -4.00 -9.52 -8.20
CA GLY A 23 -5.30 -9.44 -8.89
C GLY A 23 -6.23 -8.32 -8.39
N VAL A 24 -5.74 -7.43 -7.54
CA VAL A 24 -6.47 -6.25 -7.05
C VAL A 24 -5.89 -5.01 -7.69
N THR A 25 -6.74 -4.25 -8.38
CA THR A 25 -6.37 -2.93 -8.90
C THR A 25 -6.64 -1.85 -7.85
N LEU A 26 -5.60 -1.12 -7.44
CA LEU A 26 -5.69 -0.04 -6.44
C LEU A 26 -5.23 1.28 -7.04
N ALA A 27 -5.88 2.37 -6.60
CA ALA A 27 -5.39 3.72 -6.83
C ALA A 27 -4.67 4.19 -5.57
N VAL A 28 -3.34 4.19 -5.59
CA VAL A 28 -2.50 4.59 -4.45
C VAL A 28 -1.93 5.97 -4.71
N SER A 29 -2.26 6.92 -3.84
CA SER A 29 -1.62 8.23 -3.86
C SER A 29 -0.24 8.14 -3.21
N PRO A 30 0.86 8.55 -3.88
CA PRO A 30 2.18 8.60 -3.25
C PRO A 30 2.21 9.45 -1.96
N ALA A 31 1.35 10.46 -1.86
CA ALA A 31 1.24 11.31 -0.69
C ALA A 31 0.79 10.58 0.58
N ILE A 32 0.25 9.35 0.46
CA ILE A 32 -0.12 8.54 1.64
C ILE A 32 1.09 8.16 2.49
N PHE A 33 2.28 8.12 1.90
CA PHE A 33 3.52 7.81 2.64
C PHE A 33 4.09 9.03 3.37
N ASP A 34 3.61 10.24 3.05
CA ASP A 34 3.92 11.49 3.77
C ASP A 34 2.84 11.84 4.82
N ASP A 35 1.86 10.95 5.06
CA ASP A 35 0.76 11.13 6.00
C ASP A 35 1.15 10.66 7.42
N LEU A 36 0.93 11.49 8.44
CA LEU A 36 1.31 11.17 9.83
C LEU A 36 0.59 9.93 10.35
N ASP A 37 -0.70 9.74 10.06
CA ASP A 37 -1.44 8.56 10.50
C ASP A 37 -0.81 7.28 9.90
N MET A 38 -0.38 7.35 8.64
CA MET A 38 0.31 6.23 7.99
C MET A 38 1.63 5.89 8.68
N VAL A 39 2.41 6.90 9.08
CA VAL A 39 3.65 6.71 9.83
C VAL A 39 3.38 6.12 11.22
N GLU A 40 2.34 6.58 11.91
CA GLU A 40 1.92 6.03 13.21
C GLU A 40 1.54 4.55 13.09
N TYR A 41 0.77 4.18 12.06
CA TYR A 41 0.44 2.77 11.83
C TYR A 41 1.68 1.90 11.56
N LEU A 42 2.65 2.40 10.79
CA LEU A 42 3.90 1.68 10.53
C LEU A 42 4.71 1.51 11.82
N TYR A 43 4.77 2.53 12.67
CA TYR A 43 5.42 2.47 13.98
C TYR A 43 4.75 1.42 14.89
N ASP A 44 3.42 1.44 14.99
CA ASP A 44 2.68 0.47 15.79
C ASP A 44 2.88 -0.96 15.29
N LEU A 45 2.85 -1.17 13.97
CA LEU A 45 3.10 -2.48 13.36
C LEU A 45 4.53 -2.98 13.63
N GLN A 46 5.52 -2.10 13.58
CA GLN A 46 6.92 -2.46 13.87
C GLN A 46 7.13 -2.75 15.36
N THR A 47 6.52 -1.97 16.24
CA THR A 47 6.61 -2.19 17.70
C THR A 47 5.79 -3.40 18.14
N ALA A 48 4.76 -3.81 17.39
CA ALA A 48 4.01 -5.04 17.65
C ALA A 48 4.90 -6.29 17.65
N GLN A 49 5.95 -6.30 16.82
CA GLN A 49 6.87 -7.44 16.70
C GLN A 49 7.88 -7.51 17.86
N SER A 50 8.17 -6.39 18.52
CA SER A 50 9.20 -6.29 19.58
C SER A 50 8.62 -6.00 20.97
N GLY A 51 7.35 -5.59 21.06
CA GLY A 51 6.64 -5.24 22.29
C GLY A 51 5.62 -6.29 22.73
N ASN A 52 4.60 -5.85 23.46
CA ASN A 52 3.53 -6.71 24.01
C ASN A 52 2.44 -7.11 22.98
N GLY A 53 2.69 -6.91 21.68
CA GLY A 53 1.75 -7.23 20.61
C GLY A 53 0.57 -6.26 20.45
N ALA A 54 0.44 -5.19 21.27
CA ALA A 54 -0.70 -4.26 21.18
C ALA A 54 -0.81 -3.56 19.82
N GLY A 55 0.33 -3.24 19.19
CA GLY A 55 0.37 -2.61 17.87
C GLY A 55 -0.09 -3.52 16.72
N ALA A 56 -0.27 -4.83 16.94
CA ALA A 56 -0.67 -5.76 15.88
C ALA A 56 -2.05 -5.41 15.30
N PHE A 57 -2.92 -4.78 16.09
CA PHE A 57 -4.24 -4.34 15.64
C PHE A 57 -4.20 -3.12 14.71
N ALA A 58 -3.07 -2.41 14.62
CA ALA A 58 -2.89 -1.30 13.68
C ALA A 58 -2.91 -1.76 12.21
N ILE A 59 -2.81 -3.07 11.93
CA ILE A 59 -2.88 -3.62 10.57
C ILE A 59 -4.20 -3.31 9.87
N VAL A 60 -5.31 -3.28 10.62
CA VAL A 60 -6.64 -3.01 10.04
C VAL A 60 -6.79 -1.55 9.59
N PRO A 61 -6.55 -0.54 10.45
CA PRO A 61 -6.62 0.85 10.01
C PRO A 61 -5.54 1.18 8.96
N PHE A 62 -4.34 0.59 9.06
CA PHE A 62 -3.31 0.65 8.01
C PHE A 62 -3.85 0.22 6.65
N LEU A 63 -4.40 -1.00 6.54
CA LEU A 63 -4.91 -1.52 5.27
C LEU A 63 -6.10 -0.72 4.74
N LYS A 64 -6.97 -0.21 5.63
CA LYS A 64 -8.08 0.66 5.23
C LYS A 64 -7.59 1.99 4.64
N LYS A 65 -6.58 2.61 5.26
CA LYS A 65 -5.99 3.85 4.75
C LYS A 65 -5.29 3.58 3.41
N LEU A 66 -4.48 2.52 3.34
CA LEU A 66 -3.71 2.17 2.15
C LEU A 66 -4.58 1.79 0.94
N CYS A 67 -5.60 0.95 1.15
CA CYS A 67 -6.45 0.46 0.07
C CYS A 67 -7.65 1.36 -0.20
N GLY A 68 -8.01 2.24 0.73
CA GLY A 68 -9.15 3.13 0.61
C GLY A 68 -10.44 2.38 0.24
N PRO A 69 -11.19 2.84 -0.78
CA PRO A 69 -12.42 2.20 -1.26
C PRO A 69 -12.25 0.72 -1.66
N GLN A 70 -11.04 0.31 -2.08
CA GLN A 70 -10.76 -1.04 -2.57
C GLN A 70 -10.47 -2.04 -1.44
N TYR A 71 -10.51 -1.63 -0.16
CA TYR A 71 -10.21 -2.52 0.98
C TYR A 71 -11.06 -3.80 0.99
N THR A 72 -12.35 -3.73 0.66
CA THR A 72 -13.21 -4.92 0.61
C THR A 72 -12.80 -5.85 -0.55
N ALA A 73 -12.57 -5.29 -1.74
CA ALA A 73 -12.12 -6.05 -2.91
C ALA A 73 -10.78 -6.74 -2.65
N MET A 74 -9.85 -6.06 -1.97
CA MET A 74 -8.59 -6.65 -1.52
C MET A 74 -8.83 -7.85 -0.60
N LYS A 75 -9.67 -7.69 0.43
CA LYS A 75 -9.98 -8.81 1.34
C LYS A 75 -10.61 -9.99 0.64
N ASP A 76 -11.46 -9.76 -0.35
CA ASP A 76 -12.13 -10.83 -1.08
C ASP A 76 -11.15 -11.54 -2.02
N ALA A 77 -10.26 -10.81 -2.68
CA ALA A 77 -9.21 -11.38 -3.54
C ALA A 77 -8.18 -12.21 -2.76
N LEU A 78 -7.79 -11.75 -1.57
CA LEU A 78 -6.82 -12.46 -0.72
C LEU A 78 -7.46 -13.60 0.08
N ARG A 79 -8.80 -13.72 0.08
CA ARG A 79 -9.50 -14.76 0.81
C ARG A 79 -9.25 -16.11 0.17
N ASP A 80 -8.74 -17.02 0.99
CA ASP A 80 -8.56 -18.40 0.60
C ASP A 80 -9.94 -19.07 0.38
N PRO A 81 -10.17 -19.71 -0.79
CA PRO A 81 -11.49 -20.28 -1.12
C PRO A 81 -11.82 -21.53 -0.30
N ASP A 82 -10.81 -22.28 0.15
CA ASP A 82 -10.99 -23.54 0.86
C ASP A 82 -11.28 -23.31 2.35
N THR A 83 -10.59 -22.33 2.95
CA THR A 83 -10.68 -22.02 4.39
C THR A 83 -11.53 -20.80 4.70
N GLY A 84 -11.80 -19.96 3.70
CA GLY A 84 -12.50 -18.68 3.85
C GLY A 84 -11.69 -17.63 4.64
N ARG A 85 -10.42 -17.85 4.94
CA ARG A 85 -9.57 -16.95 5.74
C ARG A 85 -8.71 -16.05 4.86
N VAL A 86 -8.39 -14.86 5.36
CA VAL A 86 -7.33 -14.01 4.81
C VAL A 86 -6.13 -14.18 5.73
N SER A 87 -5.06 -14.83 5.25
CA SER A 87 -3.86 -15.04 6.06
C SER A 87 -3.01 -13.78 6.15
N ILE A 88 -2.31 -13.60 7.28
CA ILE A 88 -1.37 -12.48 7.46
C ILE A 88 -0.21 -12.57 6.46
N ASP A 89 0.20 -13.78 6.06
CA ASP A 89 1.24 -13.98 5.05
C ASP A 89 0.83 -13.40 3.70
N LYS A 90 -0.40 -13.68 3.21
CA LYS A 90 -0.92 -13.11 1.96
C LYS A 90 -1.06 -11.59 2.03
N VAL A 91 -1.47 -11.06 3.19
CA VAL A 91 -1.53 -9.61 3.41
C VAL A 91 -0.12 -9.00 3.32
N SER A 92 0.89 -9.66 3.88
CA SER A 92 2.28 -9.20 3.85
C SER A 92 2.84 -9.21 2.43
N GLU A 93 2.60 -10.27 1.67
CA GLU A 93 2.97 -10.36 0.24
C GLU A 93 2.31 -9.27 -0.60
N PHE A 94 1.01 -9.03 -0.36
CA PHE A 94 0.25 -7.97 -1.03
C PHE A 94 0.86 -6.59 -0.77
N ILE A 95 1.18 -6.28 0.49
CA ILE A 95 1.80 -5.00 0.87
C ILE A 95 3.16 -4.85 0.19
N ALA A 96 3.99 -5.90 0.18
CA ALA A 96 5.30 -5.87 -0.46
C ALA A 96 5.21 -5.54 -1.96
N GLN A 97 4.36 -6.24 -2.71
CA GLN A 97 4.14 -5.97 -4.15
C GLN A 97 3.63 -4.54 -4.39
N LEU A 98 2.75 -4.04 -3.53
CA LEU A 98 2.22 -2.68 -3.65
C LEU A 98 3.32 -1.64 -3.43
N LEU A 99 4.15 -1.80 -2.39
CA LEU A 99 5.25 -0.88 -2.10
C LEU A 99 6.30 -0.85 -3.22
N GLU A 100 6.65 -2.01 -3.78
CA GLU A 100 7.57 -2.11 -4.92
C GLU A 100 7.09 -1.29 -6.14
N GLN A 101 5.78 -1.31 -6.42
CA GLN A 101 5.21 -0.57 -7.55
C GLN A 101 5.04 0.92 -7.30
N VAL A 102 4.77 1.31 -6.05
CA VAL A 102 4.52 2.73 -5.74
C VAL A 102 5.84 3.49 -5.53
N ALA A 103 6.83 2.85 -4.93
CA ALA A 103 8.19 3.38 -4.69
C ALA A 103 9.28 2.47 -5.30
N PRO A 104 9.35 2.36 -6.65
CA PRO A 104 10.37 1.56 -7.31
C PRO A 104 11.72 2.28 -7.22
N ASN A 105 12.44 2.11 -6.10
CA ASN A 105 13.75 2.69 -5.79
C ASN A 105 13.80 4.23 -5.81
N SER A 106 14.13 4.86 -4.66
CA SER A 106 14.74 6.20 -4.68
C SER A 106 16.15 6.13 -5.26
#